data_AF-A0A9P6JV61-F1
#
_entry.id   AF-A0A9P6JV61-F1
#
_cell.length_a   1.000
_cell.length_b   1.000
_cell.length_c   1.000
_cell.angle_alpha   90.00
_cell.angle_beta   90.00
_cell.angle_gamma   90.00
#
_symmetry.space_group_name_H-M   'P 1'
#
loop_
_entity.id
_entity.type
_entity.pdbx_description
1 polymer ?
#
loop_
_entity_poly.entity_id
_entity_poly.type
_entity_poly.pdbx_seq_one_letter_code
_entity_poly.pdbx_strand_id
1 'polypeptide(L)'
;MATQKAAAVAVDFTRIYSSLGLGKETISSLQAFRKRHADAVRISTNQSTQPTTVDFAHYRSVLKNQAVIDEAEKLVKDFKPVTYDVNAHVKAIETFEAKAVAKAKETETKIDAELKTLEQTLGDIEQARPFDQLTSEDVAKAHPRIVEAVETMVKKGKWSVPGYKEKFGDLNVM
;
A
#
# COMPACT_ATOMS: atom_id res chain seq x y z
N MET A 1 16.21 -3.43 -27.69
CA MET A 1 16.16 -4.51 -26.68
C MET A 1 14.75 -4.53 -26.11
N ALA A 2 14.02 -5.61 -26.38
CA ALA A 2 12.66 -5.79 -25.88
C ALA A 2 12.73 -5.99 -24.37
N THR A 3 12.30 -4.98 -23.62
CA THR A 3 11.95 -5.12 -22.21
C THR A 3 10.92 -6.24 -22.14
N GLN A 4 11.32 -7.38 -21.59
CA GLN A 4 10.43 -8.49 -21.30
C GLN A 4 9.30 -7.92 -20.43
N LYS A 5 8.12 -7.74 -21.03
CA LYS A 5 6.90 -7.45 -20.27
C LYS A 5 6.75 -8.61 -19.31
N ALA A 6 7.10 -8.40 -18.04
CA ALA A 6 6.67 -9.28 -16.97
C ALA A 6 5.17 -9.52 -17.18
N ALA A 7 4.76 -10.78 -17.31
CA ALA A 7 3.36 -11.13 -17.46
C ALA A 7 2.60 -10.41 -16.34
N ALA A 8 1.72 -9.47 -16.73
CA ALA A 8 1.03 -8.63 -15.78
C ALA A 8 0.18 -9.53 -14.88
N VAL A 9 0.69 -9.81 -13.68
CA VAL A 9 -0.06 -10.55 -12.66
C VAL A 9 -1.36 -9.78 -12.46
N ALA A 10 -2.48 -10.45 -12.70
CA ALA A 10 -3.78 -9.83 -12.55
C ALA A 10 -3.91 -9.34 -11.10
N VAL A 11 -4.04 -8.03 -10.93
CA VAL A 11 -4.17 -7.40 -9.63
C VAL A 11 -5.50 -7.84 -9.00
N ASP A 12 -5.44 -8.53 -7.87
CA ASP A 12 -6.63 -8.91 -7.11
C ASP A 12 -7.14 -7.72 -6.28
N PHE A 13 -8.00 -6.92 -6.91
CA PHE A 13 -8.65 -5.80 -6.26
C PHE A 13 -9.55 -6.20 -5.09
N THR A 14 -10.13 -7.41 -5.10
CA THR A 14 -10.98 -7.89 -4.02
C THR A 14 -10.16 -8.02 -2.74
N ARG A 15 -8.98 -8.64 -2.85
CA ARG A 15 -8.03 -8.74 -1.73
C ARG A 15 -7.55 -7.37 -1.26
N ILE A 16 -7.27 -6.44 -2.17
CA ILE A 16 -6.84 -5.07 -1.79
C ILE A 16 -7.91 -4.35 -0.97
N TYR A 17 -9.18 -4.47 -1.34
CA TYR A 17 -10.27 -3.79 -0.62
C TYR A 17 -10.59 -4.41 0.73
N SER A 18 -10.46 -5.72 0.89
CA SER A 18 -10.86 -6.43 2.12
C SER A 18 -9.72 -6.66 3.11
N SER A 19 -8.50 -6.94 2.64
CA SER A 19 -7.41 -7.44 3.50
C SER A 19 -6.48 -6.37 4.04
N LEU A 20 -6.40 -5.19 3.40
CA LEU A 20 -5.46 -4.13 3.80
C LEU A 20 -6.04 -3.13 4.81
N GLY A 21 -7.32 -3.26 5.20
CA GLY A 21 -7.94 -2.35 6.16
C GLY A 21 -7.94 -0.87 5.73
N LEU A 22 -7.97 -0.63 4.41
CA LEU A 22 -7.87 0.72 3.85
C LEU A 22 -9.07 1.58 4.28
N GLY A 23 -8.81 2.88 4.48
CA GLY A 23 -9.88 3.85 4.77
C GLY A 23 -10.88 3.97 3.61
N LYS A 24 -12.13 4.32 3.92
CA LYS A 24 -13.22 4.45 2.93
C LYS A 24 -12.86 5.37 1.77
N GLU A 25 -12.21 6.50 2.04
CA GLU A 25 -11.75 7.45 1.03
C GLU A 25 -10.72 6.84 0.06
N THR A 26 -9.78 6.05 0.59
CA THR A 26 -8.75 5.37 -0.20
C THR A 26 -9.35 4.26 -1.07
N ILE A 27 -10.35 3.54 -0.57
CA ILE A 27 -11.08 2.54 -1.35
C ILE A 27 -11.82 3.21 -2.51
N SER A 28 -12.50 4.33 -2.25
CA SER A 28 -13.21 5.10 -3.27
C SER A 28 -12.26 5.59 -4.38
N SER A 29 -11.10 6.14 -4.01
CA SER A 29 -10.11 6.61 -4.98
C SER A 29 -9.52 5.49 -5.84
N LEU A 30 -9.26 4.32 -5.25
CA LEU A 30 -8.83 3.11 -5.97
C LEU A 30 -9.91 2.59 -6.95
N GLN A 31 -11.17 2.58 -6.53
CA GLN A 31 -12.28 2.20 -7.41
C GLN A 31 -12.41 3.17 -8.59
N ALA A 32 -12.30 4.48 -8.34
CA ALA A 32 -12.29 5.49 -9.39
C ALA A 32 -11.11 5.31 -10.35
N PHE A 33 -9.91 5.01 -9.84
CA PHE A 33 -8.74 4.68 -10.66
C PHE A 33 -8.98 3.46 -11.55
N ARG A 34 -9.51 2.36 -10.98
CA ARG A 34 -9.84 1.14 -11.73
C ARG A 34 -10.85 1.42 -12.85
N LYS A 35 -11.88 2.23 -12.56
CA LYS A 35 -12.89 2.63 -13.56
C LYS A 35 -12.26 3.42 -14.71
N ARG A 36 -11.43 4.41 -14.40
CA ARG A 36 -10.71 5.21 -15.42
C ARG A 36 -9.84 4.34 -16.32
N HIS A 37 -9.13 3.36 -15.75
CA HIS A 37 -8.35 2.41 -16.54
C HIS A 37 -9.24 1.55 -17.46
N ALA A 38 -10.33 0.98 -16.94
CA ALA A 38 -11.24 0.17 -17.73
C ALA A 38 -11.88 0.96 -18.89
N ASP A 39 -12.29 2.21 -18.64
CA ASP A 39 -12.83 3.10 -19.66
C ASP A 39 -11.78 3.42 -20.75
N ALA A 40 -10.54 3.71 -20.37
CA ALA A 40 -9.45 3.96 -21.31
C ALA A 40 -9.12 2.74 -22.17
N VAL A 41 -9.07 1.54 -21.58
CA VAL A 41 -8.84 0.28 -22.30
C VAL A 41 -9.99 -0.01 -23.27
N ARG A 42 -11.23 0.26 -22.86
CA ARG A 42 -12.38 0.09 -23.76
C ARG A 42 -12.31 1.02 -24.96
N ILE A 43 -11.99 2.29 -24.73
CA ILE A 43 -11.87 3.30 -25.80
C ILE A 43 -10.72 2.92 -26.75
N SER A 44 -9.55 2.55 -26.22
CA SER A 44 -8.40 2.18 -27.05
C SER A 44 -8.67 0.93 -27.88
N THR A 45 -9.33 -0.08 -27.29
CA THR A 45 -9.73 -1.30 -28.00
C THR A 45 -10.71 -0.95 -29.12
N ASN A 46 -11.76 -0.18 -28.83
CA ASN A 46 -12.76 0.24 -29.83
C ASN A 46 -12.18 1.12 -30.96
N GLN A 47 -11.14 1.91 -30.69
CA GLN A 47 -10.45 2.68 -31.72
C GLN A 47 -9.50 1.81 -32.53
N SER A 48 -8.83 0.84 -31.91
CA SER A 48 -7.92 -0.09 -32.60
C SER A 48 -8.61 -1.05 -33.54
N THR A 49 -9.90 -1.36 -33.29
CA THR A 49 -10.69 -2.26 -34.14
C THR A 49 -11.37 -1.55 -35.32
N GLN A 50 -11.34 -0.21 -35.37
CA GLN A 50 -11.91 0.52 -36.50
C GLN A 50 -11.03 0.34 -37.75
N PRO A 51 -11.63 -0.01 -38.91
CA PRO A 51 -10.89 -0.15 -40.15
C PRO A 51 -10.37 1.22 -40.60
N THR A 52 -9.06 1.35 -40.72
CA THR A 52 -8.37 2.56 -41.25
C THR A 52 -8.03 2.43 -42.73
N THR A 53 -8.46 1.36 -43.38
CA THR A 53 -8.18 1.07 -44.79
C THR A 53 -9.17 1.82 -45.70
N VAL A 54 -8.65 2.71 -46.54
CA VAL A 54 -9.42 3.40 -47.59
C VAL A 54 -9.17 2.71 -48.92
N ASP A 55 -10.24 2.27 -49.59
CA ASP A 55 -10.14 1.66 -50.93
C ASP A 55 -10.16 2.73 -52.03
N PHE A 56 -8.98 3.23 -52.37
CA PHE A 56 -8.80 4.22 -53.43
C PHE A 56 -9.09 3.66 -54.85
N ALA A 57 -9.14 2.34 -55.05
CA ALA A 57 -9.43 1.75 -56.36
C ALA A 57 -10.93 1.86 -56.68
N HIS A 58 -11.78 1.60 -55.68
CA HIS A 58 -13.23 1.80 -55.82
C HIS A 58 -13.57 3.26 -56.13
N TYR A 59 -12.97 4.22 -55.41
CA TYR A 59 -13.25 5.64 -55.65
C TYR A 59 -12.82 6.14 -57.04
N ARG A 60 -11.72 5.60 -57.60
CA ARG A 60 -11.27 5.94 -58.97
C ARG A 60 -12.26 5.51 -60.06
N SER A 61 -13.05 4.45 -59.82
CA SER A 61 -14.08 3.98 -60.75
C SER A 61 -15.39 4.77 -60.71
N VAL A 62 -15.69 5.44 -59.59
CA VAL A 62 -16.97 6.13 -59.36
C VAL A 62 -16.88 7.62 -59.67
N LEU A 63 -15.76 8.26 -59.35
CA LEU A 63 -15.57 9.70 -59.55
C LEU A 63 -14.99 10.01 -60.93
N LYS A 64 -15.62 10.97 -61.63
CA LYS A 64 -15.12 11.48 -62.91
C LYS A 64 -13.78 12.21 -62.81
N ASN A 65 -13.44 12.75 -61.64
CA ASN A 65 -12.24 13.56 -61.45
C ASN A 65 -11.17 12.79 -60.66
N GLN A 66 -10.29 12.10 -61.39
CA GLN A 66 -9.28 11.20 -60.82
C GLN A 66 -8.14 11.93 -60.11
N ALA A 67 -7.82 13.16 -60.52
CA ALA A 67 -6.75 13.97 -59.95
C ALA A 67 -6.95 14.22 -58.44
N VAL A 68 -8.19 14.37 -57.99
CA VAL A 68 -8.53 14.60 -56.58
C VAL A 68 -8.26 13.36 -55.72
N ILE A 69 -8.39 12.16 -56.30
CA ILE A 69 -8.16 10.90 -55.58
C ILE A 69 -6.67 10.65 -55.43
N ASP A 70 -5.87 10.98 -56.45
CA ASP A 70 -4.42 10.84 -56.39
C ASP A 70 -3.80 11.81 -55.36
N GLU A 71 -4.30 13.04 -55.25
CA GLU A 71 -3.89 13.99 -54.20
C GLU A 71 -4.30 13.49 -52.81
N ALA A 72 -5.51 12.95 -52.65
CA ALA A 72 -5.98 12.40 -51.38
C ALA A 72 -5.17 11.16 -50.95
N GLU A 73 -4.83 10.25 -51.87
CA GLU A 73 -4.00 9.09 -51.58
C GLU A 73 -2.59 9.50 -51.12
N LYS A 74 -2.03 10.55 -51.74
CA LYS A 74 -0.73 11.11 -51.35
C LYS A 74 -0.78 11.70 -49.94
N LEU A 75 -1.78 12.51 -49.63
CA LEU A 75 -1.98 13.11 -48.30
C LEU A 75 -2.14 12.06 -47.19
N VAL A 76 -2.87 10.98 -47.45
CA VAL A 76 -3.07 9.89 -46.48
C VAL A 76 -1.78 9.09 -46.25
N LYS A 77 -0.98 8.86 -47.30
CA LYS A 77 0.32 8.18 -47.19
C LYS A 77 1.38 9.04 -46.49
N ASP A 78 1.34 10.35 -46.71
CA ASP A 78 2.28 11.30 -46.11
C ASP A 78 1.92 11.64 -44.64
N PHE A 79 0.70 11.33 -44.21
CA PHE A 79 0.24 11.56 -42.84
C PHE A 79 0.94 10.62 -41.86
N LYS A 80 1.83 11.18 -41.03
CA LYS A 80 2.42 10.48 -39.88
C LYS A 80 1.69 10.91 -38.60
N PRO A 81 1.09 9.98 -37.84
CA PRO A 81 0.48 10.30 -36.56
C PRO A 81 1.53 10.91 -35.61
N VAL A 82 1.11 11.93 -34.86
CA VAL A 82 1.94 12.49 -33.78
C VAL A 82 2.09 11.44 -32.69
N THR A 83 3.31 10.94 -32.51
CA THR A 83 3.63 9.98 -31.44
C THR A 83 3.78 10.72 -30.12
N TYR A 84 3.12 10.23 -29.06
CA TYR A 84 3.33 10.73 -27.71
C TYR A 84 4.48 9.97 -27.05
N ASP A 85 5.49 10.67 -26.52
CA ASP A 85 6.59 10.04 -25.80
C ASP A 85 6.18 9.72 -24.35
N VAL A 86 5.95 8.44 -24.09
CA VAL A 86 5.62 7.90 -22.76
C VAL A 86 6.86 7.61 -21.90
N ASN A 87 8.08 7.73 -22.43
CA ASN A 87 9.28 7.29 -21.70
C ASN A 87 9.53 8.08 -20.41
N ALA A 88 9.20 9.37 -20.38
CA ALA A 88 9.30 10.17 -19.16
C ALA A 88 8.40 9.63 -18.04
N HIS A 89 7.17 9.23 -18.39
CA HIS A 89 6.21 8.65 -17.45
C HIS A 89 6.62 7.24 -17.03
N VAL A 90 7.14 6.42 -17.94
CA VAL A 90 7.66 5.09 -17.62
C VAL A 90 8.79 5.18 -16.59
N LYS A 91 9.75 6.08 -16.80
CA LYS A 91 10.84 6.31 -15.82
C LYS A 91 10.30 6.77 -14.47
N ALA A 92 9.30 7.65 -14.44
CA ALA A 92 8.68 8.06 -13.19
C ALA A 92 8.06 6.85 -12.46
N ILE A 93 7.32 5.99 -13.17
CA ILE A 93 6.71 4.77 -12.62
C ILE A 93 7.78 3.85 -12.02
N GLU A 94 8.88 3.60 -12.74
CA GLU A 94 9.99 2.77 -12.26
C GLU A 94 10.59 3.32 -10.95
N THR A 95 10.76 4.65 -10.84
CA THR A 95 11.26 5.25 -9.59
C THR A 95 10.26 5.15 -8.44
N PHE A 96 8.96 5.23 -8.73
CA PHE A 96 7.91 5.02 -7.72
C PHE A 96 7.88 3.56 -7.25
N GLU A 97 8.00 2.60 -8.16
CA GLU A 97 8.06 1.18 -7.86
C GLU A 97 9.26 0.85 -6.97
N ALA A 98 10.46 1.32 -7.32
CA ALA A 98 11.66 1.09 -6.53
C ALA A 98 11.51 1.60 -5.09
N LYS A 99 10.93 2.80 -4.91
CA LYS A 99 10.66 3.37 -3.58
C LYS A 99 9.59 2.59 -2.82
N ALA A 100 8.54 2.14 -3.50
CA ALA A 100 7.47 1.35 -2.90
C ALA A 100 7.99 -0.01 -2.41
N VAL A 101 8.80 -0.70 -3.23
CA VAL A 101 9.43 -1.98 -2.88
C VAL A 101 10.40 -1.81 -1.71
N ALA A 102 11.21 -0.75 -1.69
CA ALA A 102 12.11 -0.48 -0.58
C ALA A 102 11.35 -0.28 0.75
N LYS A 103 10.27 0.51 0.72
CA LYS A 103 9.41 0.70 1.90
C LYS A 103 8.72 -0.58 2.35
N ALA A 104 8.20 -1.37 1.40
CA ALA A 104 7.56 -2.64 1.70
C ALA A 104 8.52 -3.60 2.42
N LYS A 105 9.75 -3.72 1.92
CA LYS A 105 10.81 -4.53 2.57
C LYS A 105 11.17 -4.01 3.96
N GLU A 106 11.27 -2.68 4.12
CA GLU A 106 11.52 -2.10 5.44
C GLU A 106 10.40 -2.44 6.44
N THR A 107 9.14 -2.33 6.01
CA THR A 107 7.99 -2.71 6.84
C THR A 107 7.98 -4.19 7.17
N GLU A 108 8.27 -5.06 6.21
CA GLU A 108 8.39 -6.52 6.41
C GLU A 108 9.43 -6.83 7.49
N THR A 109 10.64 -6.28 7.39
CA THR A 109 11.69 -6.52 8.40
C THR A 109 11.32 -6.02 9.80
N LYS A 110 10.57 -4.91 9.91
CA LYS A 110 10.08 -4.40 11.20
C LYS A 110 9.01 -5.31 11.79
N ILE A 111 8.07 -5.76 10.97
CA ILE A 111 7.01 -6.69 11.41
C ILE A 111 7.62 -8.01 11.88
N ASP A 112 8.59 -8.55 11.17
CA ASP A 112 9.27 -9.80 11.58
C ASP A 112 9.97 -9.63 12.94
N ALA A 113 10.61 -8.48 13.17
CA ALA A 113 11.24 -8.18 14.46
C ALA A 113 10.21 -8.04 15.59
N GLU A 114 9.08 -7.37 15.33
CA GLU A 114 7.99 -7.22 16.29
C GLU A 114 7.32 -8.57 16.60
N LEU A 115 7.05 -9.39 15.58
CA LEU A 115 6.48 -10.73 15.75
C LEU A 115 7.39 -11.61 16.61
N LYS A 116 8.69 -11.61 16.33
CA LYS A 116 9.66 -12.35 17.16
C LYS A 116 9.67 -11.86 18.61
N THR A 117 9.55 -10.56 18.82
CA THR A 117 9.49 -9.96 20.17
C THR A 117 8.19 -10.35 20.88
N LEU A 118 7.06 -10.36 20.17
CA LEU A 118 5.76 -10.80 20.68
C LEU A 118 5.75 -12.29 21.02
N GLU A 119 6.35 -13.13 20.17
CA GLU A 119 6.53 -14.57 20.42
C GLU A 119 7.38 -14.83 21.67
N GLN A 120 8.49 -14.09 21.81
CA GLN A 120 9.31 -14.14 23.03
C GLN A 120 8.51 -13.73 24.26
N THR A 121 7.77 -12.62 24.17
CA THR A 121 6.92 -12.12 25.25
C THR A 121 5.85 -13.16 25.63
N LEU A 122 5.26 -13.83 24.64
CA LEU A 122 4.27 -14.89 24.87
C LEU A 122 4.91 -16.10 25.55
N GLY A 123 6.10 -16.52 25.10
CA GLY A 123 6.87 -17.57 25.77
C GLY A 123 7.22 -17.22 27.21
N ASP A 124 7.62 -15.97 27.47
CA ASP A 124 7.88 -15.47 28.82
C ASP A 124 6.61 -15.51 29.70
N ILE A 125 5.43 -15.20 29.13
CA ILE A 125 4.15 -15.28 29.84
C ILE A 125 3.77 -16.74 30.14
N GLU A 126 3.93 -17.65 29.19
CA GLU A 126 3.59 -19.07 29.36
C GLU A 126 4.50 -19.78 30.38
N GLN A 127 5.78 -19.39 30.42
CA GLN A 127 6.77 -19.93 31.35
C GLN A 127 6.82 -19.15 32.67
N ALA A 128 6.07 -18.04 32.78
CA ALA A 128 6.05 -17.23 33.97
C ALA A 128 5.57 -18.05 35.18
N ARG A 129 6.26 -17.86 36.31
CA ARG A 129 5.81 -18.39 37.59
C ARG A 129 4.43 -17.82 37.95
N PRO A 130 3.56 -18.59 38.62
CA PRO A 130 2.29 -18.08 39.13
C PRO A 130 2.49 -16.86 40.03
N PHE A 131 1.58 -15.88 39.92
CA PHE A 131 1.66 -14.64 40.70
C PHE A 131 1.69 -14.87 42.22
N ASP A 132 1.08 -15.95 42.71
CA ASP A 132 1.07 -16.31 44.14
C ASP A 132 2.45 -16.68 44.69
N GLN A 133 3.40 -17.04 43.82
CA GLN A 133 4.76 -17.38 44.21
C GLN A 133 5.72 -16.19 44.06
N LEU A 134 5.29 -15.07 43.48
CA LEU A 134 6.14 -13.93 43.17
C LEU A 134 6.62 -13.20 44.44
N THR A 135 7.93 -12.97 44.57
CA THR A 135 8.49 -12.20 45.70
C THR A 135 8.68 -10.73 45.34
N SER A 136 8.57 -9.85 46.33
CA SER A 136 8.80 -8.41 46.15
C SER A 136 10.24 -8.07 45.73
N GLU A 137 11.22 -8.87 46.16
CA GLU A 137 12.62 -8.73 45.75
C GLU A 137 12.82 -9.03 44.27
N ASP A 138 12.13 -10.05 43.73
CA ASP A 138 12.20 -10.39 42.31
C ASP A 138 11.59 -9.27 41.44
N VAL A 139 10.49 -8.67 41.92
CA VAL A 139 9.87 -7.50 41.26
C VAL A 139 10.79 -6.27 41.31
N ALA A 140 11.46 -6.04 42.43
CA ALA A 140 12.42 -4.95 42.58
C ALA A 140 13.64 -5.11 41.64
N LYS A 141 14.12 -6.36 41.47
CA LYS A 141 15.22 -6.69 40.54
C LYS A 141 14.79 -6.56 39.08
N ALA A 142 13.60 -7.04 38.73
CA ALA A 142 13.08 -7.00 37.36
C ALA A 142 12.71 -5.59 36.90
N HIS A 143 12.23 -4.74 37.82
CA HIS A 143 11.79 -3.38 37.48
C HIS A 143 12.34 -2.32 38.46
N PRO A 144 13.63 -1.93 38.35
CA PRO A 144 14.31 -1.03 39.29
C PRO A 144 13.63 0.33 39.49
N ARG A 145 12.92 0.83 38.48
CA ARG A 145 12.13 2.07 38.55
C ARG A 145 11.11 2.07 39.70
N ILE A 146 10.61 0.89 40.11
CA ILE A 146 9.69 0.77 41.25
C ILE A 146 10.42 1.18 42.54
N VAL A 147 11.66 0.72 42.73
CA VAL A 147 12.48 1.07 43.90
C VAL A 147 12.78 2.57 43.92
N GLU A 148 13.17 3.14 42.79
CA GLU A 148 13.42 4.59 42.66
C GLU A 148 12.18 5.44 42.99
N ALA A 149 11.01 5.00 42.54
CA ALA A 149 9.74 5.66 42.83
C ALA A 149 9.40 5.59 44.32
N VAL A 150 9.58 4.42 44.95
CA VAL A 150 9.38 4.23 46.40
C VAL A 150 10.36 5.10 47.19
N GLU A 151 11.64 5.09 46.85
CA GLU A 151 12.64 5.97 47.48
C GLU A 151 12.27 7.45 47.37
N THR A 152 11.78 7.88 46.21
CA THR A 152 11.36 9.26 45.99
C THR A 152 10.13 9.61 46.82
N MET A 153 9.18 8.68 46.98
CA MET A 153 8.00 8.87 47.83
C MET A 153 8.40 8.97 49.31
N VAL A 154 9.30 8.11 49.78
CA VAL A 154 9.83 8.14 51.15
C VAL A 154 10.59 9.45 51.41
N LYS A 155 11.48 9.87 50.50
CA LYS A 155 12.22 11.14 50.60
C LYS A 155 11.27 12.36 50.64
N LYS A 156 10.12 12.28 49.98
CA LYS A 156 9.09 13.33 49.95
C LYS A 156 8.06 13.20 51.08
N GLY A 157 8.19 12.23 51.98
CA GLY A 157 7.26 11.98 53.09
C GLY A 157 5.86 11.52 52.65
N LYS A 158 5.72 11.03 51.41
CA LYS A 158 4.44 10.51 50.89
C LYS A 158 4.33 9.03 51.22
N TRP A 159 3.56 8.73 52.27
CA TRP A 159 3.30 7.36 52.73
C TRP A 159 2.03 6.75 52.13
N SER A 160 1.19 7.54 51.46
CA SER A 160 0.00 7.07 50.77
C SER A 160 0.28 6.86 49.28
N VAL A 161 -0.21 5.74 48.74
CA VAL A 161 -0.13 5.40 47.32
C VAL A 161 -1.38 5.94 46.59
N PRO A 162 -1.24 6.90 45.65
CA PRO A 162 -2.38 7.44 44.92
C PRO A 162 -3.17 6.36 44.17
N GLY A 163 -4.49 6.36 44.27
CA GLY A 163 -5.38 5.42 43.56
C GLY A 163 -5.41 3.99 44.11
N TYR A 164 -4.60 3.65 45.12
CA TYR A 164 -4.59 2.31 45.72
C TYR A 164 -5.91 2.01 46.45
N LYS A 165 -6.37 2.95 47.29
CA LYS A 165 -7.59 2.80 48.09
C LYS A 165 -8.86 2.62 47.25
N GLU A 166 -8.92 3.24 46.07
CA GLU A 166 -10.06 3.14 45.14
C GLU A 166 -10.18 1.77 44.49
N LYS A 167 -9.04 1.08 44.25
CA LYS A 167 -9.03 -0.23 43.58
C LYS A 167 -8.96 -1.41 44.54
N PHE A 168 -8.25 -1.28 45.66
CA PHE A 168 -7.96 -2.39 46.57
C PHE A 168 -8.60 -2.23 47.95
N GLY A 169 -9.26 -1.08 48.22
CA GLY A 169 -9.84 -0.78 49.51
C GLY A 169 -8.78 -0.47 50.58
N ASP A 170 -9.25 -0.40 51.82
CA ASP A 170 -8.41 -0.20 53.00
C ASP A 170 -8.82 -1.27 54.03
N LEU A 171 -7.84 -2.04 54.53
CA LEU A 171 -8.07 -3.10 55.53
C LEU A 171 -7.96 -2.57 56.97
N ASN A 172 -7.83 -1.26 57.14
CA ASN A 172 -7.81 -0.64 58.46
C ASN A 172 -9.15 -0.84 59.19
N VAL A 173 -9.08 -1.26 60.45
CA VAL A 173 -10.26 -1.57 61.29
C VAL A 173 -10.94 -0.30 61.83
N MET A 174 -10.35 0.88 61.60
CA MET A 174 -10.86 2.21 61.96
C MET A 174 -10.73 3.19 60.80
#